data_AF-A0A838UZK4-F1
#
_entry.id   AF-A0A838UZK4-F1
#
_cell.length_a   1.000
_cell.length_b   1.000
_cell.length_c   1.000
_cell.angle_alpha   90.00
_cell.angle_beta   90.00
_cell.angle_gamma   90.00
#
_symmetry.space_group_name_H-M   'P 1'
#
loop_
_entity.id
_entity.type
_entity.pdbx_description
1 polymer ?
#
loop_
_entity_poly.entity_id
_entity_poly.type
_entity_poly.pdbx_seq_one_letter_code
_entity_poly.pdbx_strand_id
1 'polypeptide(L)'
;MRTLLVDNHDSYTYNVFHLLAAASGEEPVVVNNDAVSWRVLSRSDFDAIVLSPGPGRPERWHDFGVCRDILRYSEIPVLGICLGHQGIGNLLEGGVSSAPMAMHGRLSRIRHDDQGLFEGIPQDFSVVRYHSLAITSPIGPEGHETAWAEDGVVMGVEHRTRPMWGVQFHPESVATEHGLRIAQNFYAMAERHGHMDQRSGRRADLSAQERQIVPSAGIPQRGELRLRMRTLEGQAPTEQLYERLFADAEDSFWLDSADAPTWLAQCSYLGTSAGADSCLLEYDVDAGEVSVRRGGVESVVHRSIFDLLDRELAKQAIEPPAGVARGFVGGYVGYLGYELKADTGSPNVHSSDLPDAALMLANRVVAVDHAAGATHLFALGREGDPEPERWLEQAGA
;
A
#
# COMPACT_ATOMS: atom_id res chain seq x y z
N MET A 1 -10.05 13.02 12.95
CA MET A 1 -8.64 12.63 13.19
C MET A 1 -8.26 11.63 12.12
N ARG A 2 -7.34 11.99 11.23
CA ARG A 2 -7.09 11.23 10.00
C ARG A 2 -6.32 9.96 10.31
N THR A 3 -6.96 8.81 10.13
CA THR A 3 -6.42 7.49 10.53
C THR A 3 -5.97 6.69 9.31
N LEU A 4 -4.81 6.06 9.40
CA LEU A 4 -4.37 5.01 8.47
C LEU A 4 -4.70 3.63 9.06
N LEU A 5 -5.45 2.81 8.35
CA LEU A 5 -5.67 1.40 8.67
C LEU A 5 -4.85 0.54 7.70
N VAL A 6 -3.87 -0.20 8.23
CA VAL A 6 -3.06 -1.13 7.44
C VAL A 6 -3.68 -2.51 7.50
N ASP A 7 -4.20 -2.99 6.37
CA ASP A 7 -4.78 -4.31 6.19
C ASP A 7 -3.67 -5.36 6.02
N ASN A 8 -3.63 -6.36 6.91
CA ASN A 8 -2.74 -7.51 6.77
C ASN A 8 -3.45 -8.69 6.12
N HIS A 9 -4.34 -8.42 5.15
CA HIS A 9 -5.17 -9.40 4.43
C HIS A 9 -6.12 -10.16 5.36
N ASP A 10 -6.77 -9.44 6.29
CA ASP A 10 -7.73 -10.01 7.22
C ASP A 10 -9.17 -9.91 6.72
N SER A 11 -9.94 -10.98 6.91
CA SER A 11 -11.35 -11.02 6.51
C SER A 11 -12.24 -10.05 7.29
N TYR A 12 -11.76 -9.48 8.40
CA TYR A 12 -12.50 -8.57 9.28
C TYR A 12 -11.97 -7.13 9.25
N THR A 13 -11.08 -6.76 8.32
CA THR A 13 -10.55 -5.39 8.20
C THR A 13 -11.66 -4.33 8.13
N TYR A 14 -12.76 -4.60 7.42
CA TYR A 14 -13.88 -3.65 7.35
C TYR A 14 -14.71 -3.57 8.64
N ASN A 15 -14.65 -4.57 9.53
CA ASN A 15 -15.22 -4.42 10.87
C ASN A 15 -14.37 -3.46 11.71
N VAL A 16 -13.03 -3.57 11.60
CA VAL A 16 -12.10 -2.60 12.21
C VAL A 16 -12.36 -1.21 11.63
N PHE A 17 -12.53 -1.08 10.32
CA PHE A 17 -12.89 0.18 9.65
C PHE A 17 -14.12 0.83 10.31
N HIS A 18 -15.23 0.09 10.44
CA HIS A 18 -16.46 0.62 11.04
C HIS A 18 -16.29 0.97 12.51
N LEU A 19 -15.54 0.17 13.28
CA LEU A 19 -15.21 0.47 14.67
C LEU A 19 -14.46 1.79 14.80
N LEU A 20 -13.43 1.98 13.97
CA LEU A 20 -12.60 3.18 13.97
C LEU A 20 -13.41 4.41 13.54
N ALA A 21 -14.20 4.30 12.47
CA ALA A 21 -15.08 5.37 12.01
C ALA A 21 -16.12 5.77 13.07
N ALA A 22 -16.70 4.79 13.78
CA ALA A 22 -17.62 5.06 14.88
C ALA A 22 -16.93 5.72 16.08
N ALA A 23 -15.66 5.40 16.34
CA ALA A 23 -14.90 5.95 17.46
C ALA A 23 -14.37 7.37 17.19
N SER A 24 -13.93 7.65 15.96
CA SER A 24 -13.30 8.92 15.58
C SER A 24 -14.26 9.92 14.93
N GLY A 25 -15.39 9.43 14.39
CA GLY A 25 -16.30 10.20 13.54
C GLY A 25 -15.80 10.38 12.09
N GLU A 26 -14.67 9.80 11.71
CA GLU A 26 -14.06 9.88 10.38
C GLU A 26 -13.64 8.50 9.86
N GLU A 27 -13.88 8.25 8.57
CA GLU A 27 -13.48 7.01 7.91
C GLU A 27 -11.95 6.89 7.81
N PRO A 28 -11.34 5.75 8.21
CA PRO A 28 -9.91 5.55 8.05
C PRO A 28 -9.54 5.29 6.58
N VAL A 29 -8.35 5.71 6.18
CA VAL A 29 -7.75 5.35 4.89
C VAL A 29 -7.18 3.95 5.00
N VAL A 30 -7.62 3.02 4.16
CA VAL A 30 -7.16 1.62 4.17
C VAL A 30 -6.04 1.41 3.13
N VAL A 31 -4.97 0.74 3.54
CA VAL A 31 -3.89 0.27 2.65
C VAL A 31 -3.50 -1.15 2.99
N ASN A 32 -3.19 -1.99 2.00
CA ASN A 32 -2.62 -3.31 2.27
C ASN A 32 -1.17 -3.18 2.75
N ASN A 33 -0.74 -4.12 3.59
CA ASN A 33 0.60 -4.11 4.19
C ASN A 33 1.75 -4.26 3.18
N ASP A 34 1.45 -4.73 1.96
CA ASP A 34 2.37 -4.99 0.86
C ASP A 34 2.22 -4.00 -0.31
N ALA A 35 1.17 -3.17 -0.31
CA ALA A 35 0.85 -2.26 -1.41
C ALA A 35 1.69 -0.98 -1.40
N VAL A 36 2.15 -0.52 -0.23
CA VAL A 36 2.79 0.79 -0.08
C VAL A 36 3.97 0.73 0.89
N SER A 37 5.10 1.34 0.52
CA SER A 37 6.27 1.45 1.42
C SER A 37 6.12 2.54 2.48
N TRP A 38 6.80 2.38 3.62
CA TRP A 38 6.81 3.38 4.69
C TRP A 38 7.26 4.76 4.20
N ARG A 39 8.21 4.83 3.25
CA ARG A 39 8.70 6.08 2.67
C ARG A 39 7.61 6.90 1.98
N VAL A 40 6.57 6.24 1.45
CA VAL A 40 5.42 6.90 0.84
C VAL A 40 4.40 7.29 1.91
N LEU A 41 4.10 6.38 2.84
CA LEU A 41 3.14 6.63 3.92
C LEU A 41 3.58 7.76 4.85
N SER A 42 4.87 7.85 5.18
CA SER A 42 5.42 8.88 6.07
C SER A 42 5.35 10.30 5.51
N ARG A 43 5.06 10.45 4.21
CA ARG A 43 4.84 11.76 3.56
C ARG A 43 3.38 12.22 3.62
N SER A 44 2.50 11.40 4.20
CA SER A 44 1.08 11.70 4.32
C SER A 44 0.74 12.14 5.74
N ASP A 45 -0.13 13.13 5.86
CA ASP A 45 -0.56 13.64 7.16
C ASP A 45 -1.58 12.68 7.81
N PHE A 46 -1.09 11.74 8.61
CA PHE A 46 -1.91 10.87 9.47
C PHE A 46 -1.69 11.23 10.93
N ASP A 47 -2.79 11.22 11.71
CA ASP A 47 -2.77 11.49 13.14
C ASP A 47 -2.71 10.20 13.98
N ALA A 48 -3.14 9.07 13.39
CA ALA A 48 -3.05 7.73 13.99
C ALA A 48 -2.86 6.66 12.92
N ILE A 49 -2.25 5.56 13.33
CA ILE A 49 -2.08 4.35 12.53
C ILE A 49 -2.68 3.17 13.29
N VAL A 50 -3.43 2.31 12.60
CA VAL A 50 -3.95 1.06 13.13
C VAL A 50 -3.44 -0.09 12.27
N LEU A 51 -2.79 -1.06 12.90
CA LEU A 51 -2.34 -2.29 12.27
C LEU A 51 -3.39 -3.37 12.55
N SER A 52 -4.09 -3.79 11.50
CA SER A 52 -5.19 -4.75 11.58
C SER A 52 -4.74 -6.15 12.03
N PRO A 53 -5.70 -7.05 12.37
CA PRO A 53 -5.44 -8.48 12.42
C PRO A 53 -4.92 -9.01 11.09
N GLY A 54 -4.57 -10.30 11.04
CA GLY A 54 -4.19 -10.97 9.80
C GLY A 54 -3.68 -12.37 10.04
N PRO A 55 -3.62 -13.21 8.99
CA PRO A 55 -2.91 -14.48 9.04
C PRO A 55 -1.39 -14.25 9.13
N GLY A 56 -0.67 -15.29 9.56
CA GLY A 56 0.79 -15.30 9.47
C GLY A 56 1.52 -14.88 10.74
N ARG A 57 2.73 -14.34 10.58
CA ARG A 57 3.67 -14.04 11.67
C ARG A 57 4.35 -12.68 11.49
N PRO A 58 4.53 -11.89 12.56
CA PRO A 58 5.17 -10.57 12.46
C PRO A 58 6.64 -10.64 12.00
N GLU A 59 7.33 -11.77 12.21
CA GLU A 59 8.71 -11.97 11.76
C GLU A 59 8.83 -12.16 10.25
N ARG A 60 7.75 -12.55 9.57
CA ARG A 60 7.73 -12.83 8.14
C ARG A 60 7.36 -11.58 7.38
N TRP A 61 8.26 -11.15 6.49
CA TRP A 61 8.04 -9.93 5.71
C TRP A 61 6.78 -10.01 4.85
N HIS A 62 6.47 -11.15 4.23
CA HIS A 62 5.27 -11.31 3.40
C HIS A 62 3.96 -11.19 4.22
N ASP A 63 4.00 -11.52 5.51
CA ASP A 63 2.80 -11.53 6.36
C ASP A 63 2.57 -10.15 7.02
N PHE A 64 3.63 -9.35 7.18
CA PHE A 64 3.60 -8.13 8.00
C PHE A 64 4.14 -6.87 7.31
N GLY A 65 4.72 -7.01 6.12
CA GLY A 65 5.10 -5.94 5.19
C GLY A 65 5.57 -4.63 5.83
N VAL A 66 4.89 -3.55 5.45
CA VAL A 66 5.17 -2.17 5.91
C VAL A 66 4.91 -1.97 7.40
N CYS A 67 4.13 -2.82 8.06
CA CYS A 67 3.85 -2.72 9.49
C CYS A 67 5.14 -2.76 10.32
N ARG A 68 6.14 -3.55 9.90
CA ARG A 68 7.45 -3.59 10.56
C ARG A 68 8.18 -2.24 10.51
N ASP A 69 8.13 -1.55 9.38
CA ASP A 69 8.75 -0.24 9.21
C ASP A 69 7.98 0.84 9.99
N ILE A 70 6.63 0.78 9.99
CA ILE A 70 5.79 1.64 10.83
C ILE A 70 6.19 1.50 12.30
N LEU A 71 6.26 0.27 12.80
CA LEU A 71 6.65 0.01 14.18
C LEU A 71 8.07 0.47 14.49
N ARG A 72 8.99 0.45 13.52
CA ARG A 72 10.37 0.88 13.75
C ARG A 72 10.56 2.40 13.70
N TYR A 73 9.83 3.09 12.84
CA TYR A 73 10.14 4.48 12.47
C TYR A 73 9.03 5.48 12.77
N SER A 74 7.80 5.03 13.02
CA SER A 74 6.69 5.95 13.30
C SER A 74 6.87 6.64 14.65
N GLU A 75 6.66 7.96 14.64
CA GLU A 75 6.40 8.78 15.83
C GLU A 75 4.88 9.03 16.00
N ILE A 76 4.07 8.71 14.99
CA ILE A 76 2.61 8.80 15.03
C ILE A 76 2.06 7.69 15.94
N PRO A 77 1.03 7.96 16.76
CA PRO A 77 0.31 6.97 17.56
C PRO A 77 -0.09 5.72 16.78
N VAL A 78 0.26 4.53 17.30
CA VAL A 78 -0.02 3.23 16.68
C VAL A 78 -0.85 2.33 17.59
N LEU A 79 -1.94 1.78 17.06
CA LEU A 79 -2.69 0.67 17.67
C LEU A 79 -2.47 -0.62 16.87
N GLY A 80 -1.99 -1.68 17.50
CA GLY A 80 -1.89 -3.01 16.90
C GLY A 80 -3.01 -3.95 17.38
N ILE A 81 -3.71 -4.61 16.46
CA ILE A 81 -4.76 -5.58 16.78
C ILE A 81 -4.32 -6.97 16.33
N CYS A 82 -4.39 -7.98 17.21
CA CYS A 82 -4.03 -9.37 16.94
C CYS A 82 -2.63 -9.53 16.31
N LEU A 83 -2.49 -9.63 14.98
CA LEU A 83 -1.19 -9.66 14.32
C LEU A 83 -0.41 -8.35 14.53
N GLY A 84 -1.09 -7.20 14.50
CA GLY A 84 -0.50 -5.91 14.85
C GLY A 84 0.03 -5.88 16.30
N HIS A 85 -0.72 -6.46 17.24
CA HIS A 85 -0.28 -6.61 18.64
C HIS A 85 0.96 -7.50 18.76
N GLN A 86 0.99 -8.63 18.04
CA GLN A 86 2.15 -9.52 17.99
C GLN A 86 3.38 -8.81 17.40
N GLY A 87 3.19 -7.95 16.40
CA GLY A 87 4.26 -7.11 15.87
C GLY A 87 4.84 -6.14 16.90
N ILE A 88 3.99 -5.49 17.70
CA ILE A 88 4.43 -4.64 18.81
C ILE A 88 5.15 -5.48 19.87
N GLY A 89 4.62 -6.67 20.20
CA GLY A 89 5.29 -7.63 21.08
C GLY A 89 6.70 -7.98 20.61
N ASN A 90 6.83 -8.32 19.32
CA ASN A 90 8.11 -8.65 18.71
C ASN A 90 9.12 -7.48 18.75
N LEU A 91 8.66 -6.25 18.48
CA LEU A 91 9.46 -5.03 18.64
C LEU A 91 9.96 -4.87 20.09
N LEU A 92 9.13 -5.22 21.07
CA LEU A 92 9.42 -5.13 22.50
C LEU A 92 10.12 -6.39 23.05
N GLU A 93 10.78 -7.18 22.20
CA GLU A 93 11.53 -8.40 22.56
C GLU A 93 10.66 -9.54 23.13
N GLY A 94 9.33 -9.39 23.11
CA GLY A 94 8.36 -10.43 23.43
C GLY A 94 8.28 -11.45 22.30
N GLY A 95 8.90 -12.61 22.49
CA GLY A 95 8.89 -13.70 21.51
C GLY A 95 7.46 -14.16 21.18
N VAL A 96 7.15 -14.29 19.89
CA VAL A 96 5.82 -14.72 19.40
C VAL A 96 5.89 -16.20 19.00
N SER A 97 5.11 -17.04 19.68
CA SER A 97 5.05 -18.46 19.40
C SER A 97 3.62 -19.00 19.55
N SER A 98 3.43 -20.31 19.41
CA SER A 98 2.11 -20.91 19.49
C SER A 98 1.45 -20.61 20.83
N ALA A 99 0.21 -20.14 20.80
CA ALA A 99 -0.59 -19.95 22.01
C ALA A 99 -0.81 -21.31 22.71
N PRO A 100 -1.02 -21.34 24.05
CA PRO A 100 -1.30 -22.59 24.78
C PRO A 100 -2.48 -23.37 24.20
N MET A 101 -3.46 -22.65 23.63
CA MET A 101 -4.59 -23.20 22.90
C MET A 101 -4.89 -22.29 21.71
N ALA A 102 -5.14 -22.89 20.54
CA ALA A 102 -5.64 -22.16 19.37
C ALA A 102 -7.08 -21.68 19.62
N MET A 103 -7.31 -20.39 19.40
CA MET A 103 -8.59 -19.73 19.58
C MET A 103 -9.17 -19.36 18.22
N HIS A 104 -10.45 -19.65 18.00
CA HIS A 104 -11.14 -19.29 16.77
C HIS A 104 -12.59 -18.92 17.10
N GLY A 105 -12.85 -17.63 17.30
CA GLY A 105 -14.17 -17.12 17.66
C GLY A 105 -14.61 -17.47 19.08
N ARG A 106 -13.66 -17.65 20.01
CA ARG A 106 -13.95 -18.06 21.39
C ARG A 106 -13.89 -16.87 22.33
N LEU A 107 -14.79 -16.89 23.31
CA LEU A 107 -14.83 -15.89 24.37
C LEU A 107 -13.77 -16.18 25.44
N SER A 108 -13.18 -15.12 25.97
CA SER A 108 -12.33 -15.16 27.16
C SER A 108 -12.60 -13.94 28.04
N ARG A 109 -12.30 -14.09 29.33
CA ARG A 109 -12.33 -13.00 30.31
C ARG A 109 -10.97 -12.31 30.36
N ILE A 110 -10.98 -10.99 30.36
CA ILE A 110 -9.76 -10.15 30.36
C ILE A 110 -9.60 -9.42 31.68
N ARG A 111 -8.41 -9.52 32.27
CA ARG A 111 -7.93 -8.66 33.36
C ARG A 111 -6.96 -7.63 32.80
N HIS A 112 -6.94 -6.43 33.36
CA HIS A 112 -6.08 -5.34 32.88
C HIS A 112 -5.61 -4.43 34.02
N ASP A 113 -4.73 -3.49 33.70
CA ASP A 113 -4.15 -2.52 34.65
C ASP A 113 -5.02 -1.27 34.91
N ASP A 114 -6.17 -1.17 34.25
CA ASP A 114 -7.13 -0.04 34.32
C ASP A 114 -6.58 1.28 33.75
N GLN A 115 -5.50 1.23 32.96
CA GLN A 115 -4.85 2.41 32.37
C GLN A 115 -4.94 2.40 30.83
N GLY A 116 -4.64 3.56 30.23
CA GLY A 116 -4.46 3.69 28.78
C GLY A 116 -5.67 3.19 27.97
N LEU A 117 -5.45 2.15 27.15
CA LEU A 117 -6.53 1.53 26.35
C LEU A 117 -7.70 1.02 27.21
N PHE A 118 -7.44 0.64 28.46
CA PHE A 118 -8.42 0.01 29.35
C PHE A 118 -9.06 0.99 30.34
N GLU A 119 -8.80 2.29 30.21
CA GLU A 119 -9.36 3.30 31.11
C GLU A 119 -10.91 3.30 31.10
N GLY A 120 -11.49 3.07 32.28
CA GLY A 120 -12.94 3.03 32.49
C GLY A 120 -13.64 1.77 31.97
N ILE A 121 -12.89 0.71 31.65
CA ILE A 121 -13.44 -0.60 31.29
C ILE A 121 -13.50 -1.48 32.56
N PRO A 122 -14.61 -2.22 32.80
CA PRO A 122 -14.68 -3.15 33.92
C PRO A 122 -13.73 -4.33 33.77
N GLN A 123 -13.15 -4.77 34.89
CA GLN A 123 -12.39 -6.03 34.96
C GLN A 123 -13.25 -7.24 34.55
N ASP A 124 -12.59 -8.27 34.04
CA ASP A 124 -13.19 -9.53 33.58
C ASP A 124 -14.26 -9.34 32.48
N PHE A 125 -14.14 -8.30 31.65
CA PHE A 125 -14.99 -8.14 30.47
C PHE A 125 -14.72 -9.24 29.43
N SER A 126 -15.74 -9.55 28.63
CA SER A 126 -15.69 -10.63 27.64
C SER A 126 -15.18 -10.13 26.29
N VAL A 127 -14.22 -10.86 25.71
CA VAL A 127 -13.66 -10.56 24.38
C VAL A 127 -13.64 -11.78 23.49
N VAL A 128 -13.65 -11.56 22.17
CA VAL A 128 -13.45 -12.63 21.18
C VAL A 128 -11.99 -12.75 20.77
N ARG A 129 -11.48 -13.98 20.73
CA ARG A 129 -10.12 -14.33 20.28
C ARG A 129 -10.16 -15.22 19.03
N TYR A 130 -9.28 -14.93 18.07
CA TYR A 130 -9.10 -15.71 16.82
C TYR A 130 -7.66 -16.16 16.56
N HIS A 131 -6.79 -16.07 17.57
CA HIS A 131 -5.35 -16.29 17.40
C HIS A 131 -4.91 -17.73 17.68
N SER A 132 -3.88 -18.16 16.93
CA SER A 132 -3.13 -19.39 17.16
C SER A 132 -1.71 -19.12 17.70
N LEU A 133 -1.28 -17.87 17.67
CA LEU A 133 -0.01 -17.37 18.17
C LEU A 133 -0.26 -16.34 19.27
N ALA A 134 0.69 -16.23 20.19
CA ALA A 134 0.68 -15.25 21.26
C ALA A 134 2.10 -14.81 21.59
N ILE A 135 2.22 -13.68 22.28
CA ILE A 135 3.46 -13.31 22.95
C ILE A 135 3.68 -14.28 24.11
N THR A 136 4.80 -15.00 24.10
CA THR A 136 5.11 -16.08 25.05
C THR A 136 6.35 -15.80 25.90
N SER A 137 7.20 -14.85 25.50
CA SER A 137 8.33 -14.41 26.31
C SER A 137 7.98 -13.10 27.03
N PRO A 138 8.59 -12.83 28.20
CA PRO A 138 8.43 -11.56 28.89
C PRO A 138 8.78 -10.38 27.97
N ILE A 139 8.02 -9.29 28.10
CA ILE A 139 8.29 -8.03 27.41
C ILE A 139 9.60 -7.42 27.93
N GLY A 140 10.43 -6.93 27.01
CA GLY A 140 11.70 -6.24 27.29
C GLY A 140 11.53 -4.90 28.01
N PRO A 141 12.64 -4.21 28.35
CA PRO A 141 12.60 -3.02 29.22
C PRO A 141 11.84 -1.83 28.62
N GLU A 142 11.73 -1.75 27.29
CA GLU A 142 11.07 -0.65 26.58
C GLU A 142 9.54 -0.71 26.61
N GLY A 143 8.96 -1.81 27.12
CA GLY A 143 7.53 -2.00 27.20
C GLY A 143 7.05 -2.60 28.53
N HIS A 144 5.74 -2.81 28.61
CA HIS A 144 5.09 -3.62 29.63
C HIS A 144 3.78 -4.21 29.13
N GLU A 145 3.34 -5.27 29.79
CA GLU A 145 2.05 -5.91 29.58
C GLU A 145 0.96 -5.11 30.32
N THR A 146 -0.20 -4.93 29.68
CA THR A 146 -1.33 -4.12 30.20
C THR A 146 -2.61 -4.91 30.38
N ALA A 147 -2.72 -6.10 29.78
CA ALA A 147 -3.86 -6.99 29.94
C ALA A 147 -3.49 -8.46 29.75
N TRP A 148 -4.27 -9.34 30.37
CA TRP A 148 -4.11 -10.79 30.37
C TRP A 148 -5.45 -11.50 30.29
N ALA A 149 -5.51 -12.64 29.62
CA ALA A 149 -6.67 -13.52 29.68
C ALA A 149 -6.63 -14.46 30.89
N GLU A 150 -7.76 -15.08 31.20
CA GLU A 150 -7.90 -16.08 32.26
C GLU A 150 -6.94 -17.28 32.14
N ASP A 151 -6.45 -17.58 30.93
CA ASP A 151 -5.45 -18.62 30.64
C ASP A 151 -3.99 -18.14 30.76
N GLY A 152 -3.78 -16.89 31.19
CA GLY A 152 -2.47 -16.27 31.39
C GLY A 152 -1.85 -15.70 30.11
N VAL A 153 -2.49 -15.81 28.95
CA VAL A 153 -1.98 -15.22 27.71
C VAL A 153 -2.00 -13.70 27.79
N VAL A 154 -0.91 -13.05 27.38
CA VAL A 154 -0.81 -11.59 27.26
C VAL A 154 -1.81 -11.09 26.21
N MET A 155 -2.63 -10.13 26.62
CA MET A 155 -3.72 -9.57 25.83
C MET A 155 -3.57 -8.09 25.53
N GLY A 156 -2.68 -7.40 26.24
CA GLY A 156 -2.39 -5.98 26.06
C GLY A 156 -0.90 -5.72 26.25
N VAL A 157 -0.33 -4.86 25.40
CA VAL A 157 1.04 -4.34 25.56
C VAL A 157 1.07 -2.86 25.26
N GLU A 158 2.04 -2.18 25.88
CA GLU A 158 2.31 -0.76 25.68
C GLU A 158 3.81 -0.51 25.64
N HIS A 159 4.25 0.36 24.73
CA HIS A 159 5.61 0.89 24.72
C HIS A 159 5.72 2.06 25.70
N ARG A 160 6.78 2.08 26.52
CA ARG A 160 6.98 3.10 27.57
C ARG A 160 7.16 4.53 27.08
N THR A 161 7.83 4.72 25.95
CA THR A 161 8.27 6.03 25.47
C THR A 161 7.66 6.43 24.13
N ARG A 162 7.27 5.44 23.31
CA ARG A 162 6.65 5.67 21.99
C ARG A 162 5.14 5.46 22.10
N PRO A 163 4.30 6.21 21.36
CA PRO A 163 2.85 6.11 21.44
C PRO A 163 2.35 4.84 20.74
N MET A 164 2.63 3.67 21.30
CA MET A 164 2.33 2.37 20.69
C MET A 164 1.66 1.45 21.70
N TRP A 165 0.48 0.97 21.32
CA TRP A 165 -0.33 0.07 22.14
C TRP A 165 -0.85 -1.07 21.29
N GLY A 166 -1.02 -2.25 21.89
CA GLY A 166 -1.57 -3.39 21.15
C GLY A 166 -2.52 -4.23 21.98
N VAL A 167 -3.54 -4.79 21.32
CA VAL A 167 -4.48 -5.77 21.91
C VAL A 167 -4.50 -7.07 21.10
N GLN A 168 -4.45 -8.21 21.79
CA GLN A 168 -4.38 -9.53 21.15
C GLN A 168 -5.76 -10.05 20.71
N PHE A 169 -6.83 -9.56 21.34
CA PHE A 169 -8.22 -9.88 21.01
C PHE A 169 -8.77 -8.93 19.93
N HIS A 170 -9.99 -9.19 19.49
CA HIS A 170 -10.64 -8.48 18.38
C HIS A 170 -11.69 -7.49 18.92
N PRO A 171 -11.34 -6.21 19.17
CA PRO A 171 -12.28 -5.19 19.65
C PRO A 171 -13.42 -4.92 18.67
N GLU A 172 -13.23 -5.23 17.39
CA GLU A 172 -14.23 -5.08 16.33
C GLU A 172 -15.28 -6.19 16.30
N SER A 173 -15.05 -7.29 17.03
CA SER A 173 -15.99 -8.41 17.03
C SER A 173 -17.28 -8.07 17.77
N VAL A 174 -18.43 -8.47 17.21
CA VAL A 174 -19.76 -8.17 17.77
C VAL A 174 -19.97 -8.67 19.20
N ALA A 175 -19.29 -9.74 19.59
CA ALA A 175 -19.39 -10.32 20.93
C ALA A 175 -18.29 -9.83 21.89
N THR A 176 -17.39 -8.95 21.44
CA THR A 176 -16.44 -8.28 22.31
C THR A 176 -17.12 -7.11 23.02
N GLU A 177 -17.13 -7.15 24.34
CA GLU A 177 -17.61 -6.04 25.16
C GLU A 177 -16.60 -4.88 25.09
N HIS A 178 -17.12 -3.65 25.14
CA HIS A 178 -16.32 -2.42 25.24
C HIS A 178 -15.33 -2.14 24.09
N GLY A 179 -15.41 -2.84 22.95
CA GLY A 179 -14.55 -2.59 21.78
C GLY A 179 -14.53 -1.14 21.30
N LEU A 180 -15.70 -0.51 21.21
CA LEU A 180 -15.82 0.92 20.87
C LEU A 180 -15.12 1.82 21.90
N ARG A 181 -15.21 1.49 23.18
CA ARG A 181 -14.56 2.25 24.25
C ARG A 181 -13.04 2.15 24.15
N ILE A 182 -12.49 0.97 23.83
CA ILE A 182 -11.05 0.78 23.60
C ILE A 182 -10.57 1.66 22.45
N ALA A 183 -11.30 1.66 21.33
CA ALA A 183 -10.98 2.52 20.19
C ALA A 183 -11.03 4.02 20.57
N GLN A 184 -12.06 4.45 21.30
CA GLN A 184 -12.17 5.83 21.80
C GLN A 184 -11.01 6.21 22.74
N ASN A 185 -10.59 5.31 23.63
CA ASN A 185 -9.44 5.52 24.50
C ASN A 185 -8.15 5.69 23.69
N PHE A 186 -7.94 4.89 22.65
CA PHE A 186 -6.84 5.05 21.70
C PHE A 186 -6.84 6.45 21.05
N TYR A 187 -7.97 6.87 20.49
CA TYR A 187 -8.11 8.19 19.87
C TYR A 187 -7.83 9.33 20.86
N ALA A 188 -8.34 9.25 22.08
CA ALA A 188 -8.06 10.23 23.12
C ALA A 188 -6.57 10.29 23.51
N MET A 189 -5.86 9.16 23.52
CA MET A 189 -4.41 9.12 23.74
C MET A 189 -3.64 9.74 22.57
N ALA A 190 -4.05 9.43 21.34
CA ALA A 190 -3.43 9.97 20.14
C ALA A 190 -3.57 11.51 20.06
N GLU A 191 -4.75 12.06 20.38
CA GLU A 191 -4.97 13.51 20.46
C GLU A 191 -4.06 14.17 21.50
N ARG A 192 -3.95 13.58 22.70
CA ARG A 192 -3.04 14.08 23.75
C ARG A 192 -1.59 14.10 23.29
N HIS A 193 -1.16 13.08 22.55
CA HIS A 193 0.18 13.02 21.97
C HIS A 193 0.41 14.15 20.94
N GLY A 194 -0.53 14.34 20.02
CA GLY A 194 -0.47 15.42 19.03
C GLY A 194 -0.39 16.82 19.66
N HIS A 195 -1.11 17.06 20.77
CA HIS A 195 -1.04 18.31 21.51
C HIS A 195 0.29 18.51 22.26
N MET A 196 0.89 17.45 22.80
CA MET A 196 2.22 17.50 23.43
C MET A 196 3.31 17.87 22.42
N ASP A 197 3.24 17.33 21.20
CA ASP A 197 4.22 17.58 20.15
C ASP A 197 4.11 18.98 19.51
N GLN A 198 2.88 19.55 19.51
CA GLN A 198 2.67 20.96 19.20
C GLN A 198 3.24 21.90 20.27
N ARG A 199 3.10 21.54 21.55
CA ARG A 199 3.62 22.35 22.68
C ARG A 199 5.14 22.26 22.85
N SER A 200 5.75 21.13 22.50
CA SER A 200 7.21 20.95 22.54
C SER A 200 7.94 21.66 21.39
N GLY A 201 7.20 22.29 20.47
CA GLY A 201 7.76 22.91 19.27
C GLY A 201 8.31 21.91 18.25
N ARG A 202 8.06 20.60 18.43
CA ARG A 202 8.48 19.55 17.50
C ARG A 202 7.63 19.46 16.24
N ARG A 203 6.41 20.01 16.26
CA ARG A 203 5.74 20.48 15.03
C ARG A 203 6.39 21.76 14.51
N ALA A 204 7.72 21.71 14.31
CA ALA A 204 8.41 22.67 13.48
C ALA A 204 8.06 22.34 12.03
N ASP A 205 7.08 23.06 11.50
CA ASP A 205 7.07 23.59 10.13
C ASP A 205 7.68 22.64 9.07
N LEU A 206 7.13 21.43 8.93
CA LEU A 206 7.43 20.55 7.78
C LEU A 206 6.91 21.16 6.46
N SER A 207 6.16 22.26 6.53
CA SER A 207 5.73 23.09 5.42
C SER A 207 6.74 24.14 4.96
N ALA A 208 7.82 24.42 5.70
CA ALA A 208 8.77 25.50 5.38
C ALA A 208 10.21 25.05 5.12
N GLN A 209 10.51 23.75 5.07
CA GLN A 209 11.73 23.26 4.45
C GLN A 209 11.49 22.96 2.97
N GLU A 210 11.50 24.03 2.18
CA GLU A 210 11.85 23.86 0.78
C GLU A 210 13.22 23.17 0.68
N ARG A 211 13.15 21.98 0.07
CA ARG A 211 14.11 21.52 -0.95
C ARG A 211 15.57 21.48 -0.48
N GLN A 212 15.91 20.47 0.30
CA GLN A 212 17.18 19.79 0.06
C GLN A 212 16.90 18.40 -0.49
N ILE A 213 16.75 18.39 -1.81
CA ILE A 213 16.99 17.23 -2.66
C ILE A 213 18.39 16.73 -2.27
N VAL A 214 18.46 15.61 -1.54
CA VAL A 214 19.64 14.73 -1.56
C VAL A 214 19.96 14.57 -3.04
N PRO A 215 21.20 14.80 -3.52
CA PRO A 215 21.48 14.75 -4.94
C PRO A 215 21.01 13.41 -5.48
N SER A 216 19.83 13.42 -6.11
CA SER A 216 19.51 12.47 -7.15
C SER A 216 20.68 12.54 -8.10
N ALA A 217 21.24 11.39 -8.43
CA ALA A 217 22.17 11.30 -9.53
C ALA A 217 21.55 12.03 -10.73
N GLY A 218 22.07 13.24 -11.01
CA GLY A 218 21.53 14.15 -12.00
C GLY A 218 20.18 14.79 -11.62
N ILE A 219 20.09 16.09 -11.89
CA ILE A 219 18.85 16.71 -12.36
C ILE A 219 18.32 15.80 -13.48
N PRO A 220 17.05 15.32 -13.46
CA PRO A 220 16.52 14.67 -14.64
C PRO A 220 16.60 15.71 -15.75
N GLN A 221 17.38 15.41 -16.80
CA GLN A 221 17.24 16.13 -18.05
C GLN A 221 15.75 16.14 -18.36
N ARG A 222 15.19 17.31 -18.71
CA ARG A 222 13.79 17.45 -19.16
C ARG A 222 13.42 16.21 -19.96
N GLY A 223 12.48 15.41 -19.46
CA GLY A 223 12.12 14.16 -20.12
C GLY A 223 11.84 14.41 -21.59
N GLU A 224 12.34 13.53 -22.46
CA GLU A 224 12.25 13.69 -23.92
C GLU A 224 10.79 13.64 -24.41
N LEU A 225 9.93 12.96 -23.64
CA LEU A 225 8.51 12.79 -23.93
C LEU A 225 7.67 13.91 -23.32
N ARG A 226 6.58 14.22 -24.02
CA ARG A 226 5.52 15.13 -23.57
C ARG A 226 4.20 14.39 -23.55
N LEU A 227 3.45 14.60 -22.48
CA LEU A 227 2.07 14.14 -22.37
C LEU A 227 1.15 15.09 -23.13
N ARG A 228 0.37 14.54 -24.04
CA ARG A 228 -0.79 15.18 -24.66
C ARG A 228 -2.04 14.47 -24.17
N MET A 229 -3.06 15.24 -23.83
CA MET A 229 -4.28 14.70 -23.22
C MET A 229 -5.52 15.34 -23.81
N ARG A 230 -6.57 14.55 -23.99
CA ARG A 230 -7.91 15.01 -24.38
C ARG A 230 -8.94 14.30 -23.49
N THR A 231 -9.92 15.05 -22.99
CA THR A 231 -11.02 14.48 -22.20
C THR A 231 -12.32 14.64 -22.97
N LEU A 232 -13.08 13.56 -23.05
CA LEU A 232 -14.40 13.50 -23.66
C LEU A 232 -15.45 13.30 -22.57
N GLU A 233 -16.59 13.96 -22.71
CA GLU A 233 -17.73 13.74 -21.83
C GLU A 233 -18.37 12.38 -22.12
N GLY A 234 -18.72 11.64 -21.07
CA GLY A 234 -19.37 10.34 -21.15
C GLY A 234 -18.43 9.15 -20.95
N GLN A 235 -19.05 8.00 -20.64
CA GLN A 235 -18.37 6.71 -20.48
C GLN A 235 -18.63 5.88 -21.74
N ALA A 236 -17.60 5.70 -22.56
CA ALA A 236 -17.68 4.77 -23.67
C ALA A 236 -17.54 3.32 -23.16
N PRO A 237 -18.29 2.34 -23.72
CA PRO A 237 -18.15 0.94 -23.35
C PRO A 237 -16.72 0.43 -23.61
N THR A 238 -16.05 -0.07 -22.57
CA THR A 238 -14.63 -0.43 -22.59
C THR A 238 -14.31 -1.54 -23.59
N GLU A 239 -15.15 -2.56 -23.69
CA GLU A 239 -15.03 -3.64 -24.69
C GLU A 239 -15.02 -3.09 -26.11
N GLN A 240 -15.98 -2.24 -26.46
CA GLN A 240 -16.07 -1.65 -27.81
C GLN A 240 -14.91 -0.69 -28.10
N LEU A 241 -14.41 0.03 -27.08
CA LEU A 241 -13.21 0.84 -27.21
C LEU A 241 -11.99 -0.02 -27.50
N TYR A 242 -11.83 -1.14 -26.77
CA TYR A 242 -10.72 -2.05 -26.97
C TYR A 242 -10.70 -2.64 -28.37
N GLU A 243 -11.84 -3.20 -28.79
CA GLU A 243 -12.00 -3.80 -30.12
C GLU A 243 -11.66 -2.82 -31.24
N ARG A 244 -12.01 -1.54 -31.09
CA ARG A 244 -11.79 -0.52 -32.14
C ARG A 244 -10.38 0.06 -32.14
N LEU A 245 -9.79 0.26 -30.96
CA LEU A 245 -8.55 1.04 -30.85
C LEU A 245 -7.30 0.18 -30.65
N PHE A 246 -7.44 -1.03 -30.08
CA PHE A 246 -6.30 -1.79 -29.59
C PHE A 246 -6.29 -3.26 -30.03
N ALA A 247 -7.39 -3.83 -30.52
CA ALA A 247 -7.44 -5.25 -30.89
C ALA A 247 -6.45 -5.67 -31.99
N ASP A 248 -6.09 -4.76 -32.89
CA ASP A 248 -5.11 -5.01 -33.96
C ASP A 248 -3.65 -4.70 -33.54
N ALA A 249 -3.43 -4.20 -32.32
CA ALA A 249 -2.09 -3.91 -31.82
C ALA A 249 -1.40 -5.17 -31.30
N GLU A 250 -0.13 -5.35 -31.68
CA GLU A 250 0.69 -6.50 -31.26
C GLU A 250 0.81 -6.58 -29.73
N ASP A 251 1.15 -5.46 -29.10
CA ASP A 251 1.30 -5.32 -27.65
C ASP A 251 0.23 -4.38 -27.10
N SER A 252 -0.87 -4.92 -26.58
CA SER A 252 -1.98 -4.15 -26.01
C SER A 252 -2.38 -4.66 -24.62
N PHE A 253 -3.05 -3.81 -23.85
CA PHE A 253 -3.55 -4.14 -22.52
C PHE A 253 -4.95 -3.57 -22.28
N TRP A 254 -5.70 -4.30 -21.45
CA TRP A 254 -6.96 -3.85 -20.85
C TRP A 254 -6.94 -4.22 -19.37
N LEU A 255 -6.93 -3.20 -18.52
CA LEU A 255 -6.91 -3.31 -17.08
C LEU A 255 -8.24 -2.80 -16.51
N ASP A 256 -9.07 -3.74 -16.09
CA ASP A 256 -10.27 -3.50 -15.30
C ASP A 256 -10.03 -3.88 -13.85
N SER A 257 -10.70 -3.20 -12.93
CA SER A 257 -10.72 -3.59 -11.53
C SER A 257 -11.89 -4.54 -11.26
N ALA A 258 -11.59 -5.67 -10.62
CA ALA A 258 -12.61 -6.58 -10.10
C ALA A 258 -13.43 -5.97 -8.94
N ASP A 259 -12.94 -4.88 -8.34
CA ASP A 259 -13.54 -4.20 -7.19
C ASP A 259 -14.48 -3.05 -7.59
N ALA A 260 -14.88 -2.96 -8.86
CA ALA A 260 -15.85 -1.96 -9.30
C ALA A 260 -17.24 -2.20 -8.68
N PRO A 261 -17.97 -1.16 -8.22
CA PRO A 261 -17.67 0.28 -8.28
C PRO A 261 -17.18 0.83 -6.93
N THR A 262 -15.93 0.58 -6.56
CA THR A 262 -15.28 1.26 -5.42
C THR A 262 -14.45 2.46 -5.89
N TRP A 263 -14.07 3.34 -4.97
CA TRP A 263 -13.13 4.43 -5.27
C TRP A 263 -11.73 3.91 -5.70
N LEU A 264 -11.38 2.65 -5.41
CA LEU A 264 -10.15 2.02 -5.92
C LEU A 264 -10.30 1.52 -7.36
N ALA A 265 -11.54 1.39 -7.85
CA ALA A 265 -11.93 0.89 -9.15
C ALA A 265 -12.55 1.99 -10.03
N GLN A 266 -12.09 3.24 -9.87
CA GLN A 266 -12.67 4.39 -10.58
C GLN A 266 -12.48 4.35 -12.09
N CYS A 267 -11.41 3.74 -12.57
CA CYS A 267 -11.03 3.78 -13.98
C CYS A 267 -10.72 2.40 -14.55
N SER A 268 -11.21 2.17 -15.77
CA SER A 268 -10.69 1.14 -16.67
C SER A 268 -9.61 1.74 -17.57
N TYR A 269 -8.46 1.06 -17.69
CA TYR A 269 -7.35 1.51 -18.53
C TYR A 269 -7.14 0.58 -19.71
N LEU A 270 -7.11 1.14 -20.92
CA LEU A 270 -6.85 0.41 -22.15
C LEU A 270 -5.71 1.09 -22.89
N GLY A 271 -4.81 0.34 -23.51
CA GLY A 271 -3.69 0.99 -24.18
C GLY A 271 -2.76 0.06 -24.93
N THR A 272 -1.74 0.69 -25.53
CA THR A 272 -0.69 0.06 -26.32
C THR A 272 0.60 0.87 -26.22
N SER A 273 1.69 0.25 -26.67
CA SER A 273 2.96 0.90 -27.02
C SER A 273 3.03 1.08 -28.53
N ALA A 274 3.15 2.31 -29.03
CA ALA A 274 3.10 2.62 -30.47
C ALA A 274 4.06 3.72 -30.90
N GLY A 275 4.32 3.80 -32.21
CA GLY A 275 5.12 4.86 -32.82
C GLY A 275 6.62 4.72 -32.59
N ALA A 276 7.37 5.78 -32.89
CA ALA A 276 8.83 5.81 -32.75
C ALA A 276 9.32 5.70 -31.30
N ASP A 277 8.47 6.10 -30.36
CA ASP A 277 8.73 6.03 -28.92
C ASP A 277 8.23 4.72 -28.29
N SER A 278 7.74 3.76 -29.09
CA SER A 278 7.35 2.44 -28.57
C SER A 278 8.51 1.77 -27.85
N CYS A 279 8.22 1.11 -26.74
CA CYS A 279 9.21 0.38 -25.98
C CYS A 279 8.57 -0.85 -25.34
N LEU A 280 9.19 -2.00 -25.51
CA LEU A 280 8.91 -3.25 -24.80
C LEU A 280 10.21 -3.74 -24.15
N LEU A 281 10.11 -4.17 -22.90
CA LEU A 281 11.18 -4.75 -22.11
C LEU A 281 10.77 -6.18 -21.77
N GLU A 282 11.59 -7.16 -22.09
CA GLU A 282 11.37 -8.57 -21.75
C GLU A 282 12.60 -9.08 -20.99
N TYR A 283 12.39 -9.71 -19.85
CA TYR A 283 13.46 -10.12 -18.96
C TYR A 283 13.59 -11.63 -18.89
N ASP A 284 14.82 -12.11 -19.04
CA ASP A 284 15.26 -13.46 -18.70
C ASP A 284 16.14 -13.35 -17.45
N VAL A 285 15.61 -13.84 -16.34
CA VAL A 285 16.28 -13.74 -15.03
C VAL A 285 17.46 -14.70 -14.92
N ASP A 286 17.40 -15.84 -15.60
CA ASP A 286 18.45 -16.87 -15.56
C ASP A 286 19.67 -16.41 -16.38
N ALA A 287 19.44 -15.74 -17.51
CA ALA A 287 20.48 -15.09 -18.30
C ALA A 287 20.94 -13.75 -17.70
N GLY A 288 20.10 -13.11 -16.87
CA GLY A 288 20.36 -11.77 -16.34
C GLY A 288 20.30 -10.70 -17.44
N GLU A 289 19.44 -10.89 -18.42
CA GLU A 289 19.37 -10.13 -19.67
C GLU A 289 17.98 -9.57 -19.90
N VAL A 290 17.91 -8.28 -20.25
CA VAL A 290 16.69 -7.64 -20.72
C VAL A 290 16.78 -7.42 -22.23
N SER A 291 15.88 -8.03 -22.97
CA SER A 291 15.59 -7.71 -24.37
C SER A 291 14.76 -6.42 -24.42
N VAL A 292 15.27 -5.43 -25.17
CA VAL A 292 14.65 -4.11 -25.32
C VAL A 292 14.30 -3.92 -26.78
N ARG A 293 13.00 -3.91 -27.09
CA ARG A 293 12.46 -3.58 -28.41
C ARG A 293 11.95 -2.14 -28.37
N ARG A 294 12.61 -1.22 -29.09
CA ARG A 294 12.27 0.20 -29.14
C ARG A 294 12.11 0.70 -30.57
N GLY A 295 10.95 1.24 -30.91
CA GLY A 295 10.69 1.76 -32.27
C GLY A 295 10.99 0.71 -33.36
N GLY A 296 10.78 -0.58 -33.07
CA GLY A 296 11.10 -1.70 -33.96
C GLY A 296 12.57 -2.13 -33.98
N VAL A 297 13.45 -1.53 -33.17
CA VAL A 297 14.86 -1.93 -33.03
C VAL A 297 15.03 -2.75 -31.76
N GLU A 298 15.61 -3.94 -31.89
CA GLU A 298 15.93 -4.82 -30.77
C GLU A 298 17.37 -4.65 -30.29
N SER A 299 17.56 -4.73 -28.97
CA SER A 299 18.85 -4.71 -28.31
C SER A 299 18.78 -5.51 -27.01
N VAL A 300 19.93 -5.98 -26.51
CA VAL A 300 20.01 -6.73 -25.25
C VAL A 300 20.85 -5.96 -24.24
N VAL A 301 20.41 -5.93 -22.99
CA VAL A 301 21.08 -5.27 -21.88
C VAL A 301 21.26 -6.26 -20.72
N HIS A 302 22.50 -6.52 -20.32
CA HIS A 302 22.81 -7.42 -19.19
C HIS A 302 22.68 -6.70 -17.84
N ARG A 303 21.46 -6.55 -17.32
CA ARG A 303 21.12 -5.97 -16.00
C ARG A 303 19.76 -6.52 -15.55
N SER A 304 19.41 -6.36 -14.28
CA SER A 304 18.05 -6.69 -13.84
C SER A 304 17.01 -5.74 -14.45
N ILE A 305 15.79 -6.23 -14.59
CA ILE A 305 14.67 -5.48 -15.17
C ILE A 305 14.37 -4.21 -14.36
N PHE A 306 14.42 -4.27 -13.02
CA PHE A 306 14.17 -3.13 -12.14
C PHE A 306 15.21 -2.02 -12.34
N ASP A 307 16.46 -2.42 -12.47
CA ASP A 307 17.60 -1.55 -12.71
C ASP A 307 17.49 -0.80 -14.05
N LEU A 308 16.93 -1.45 -15.07
CA LEU A 308 16.64 -0.83 -16.36
C LEU A 308 15.40 0.06 -16.28
N LEU A 309 14.34 -0.43 -15.62
CA LEU A 309 13.08 0.29 -15.45
C LEU A 309 13.29 1.63 -14.72
N ASP A 310 14.10 1.65 -13.67
CA ASP A 310 14.47 2.88 -12.96
C ASP A 310 15.11 3.91 -13.90
N ARG A 311 15.98 3.47 -14.81
CA ARG A 311 16.60 4.36 -15.81
C ARG A 311 15.60 4.85 -16.83
N GLU A 312 14.69 3.99 -17.29
CA GLU A 312 13.67 4.36 -18.26
C GLU A 312 12.67 5.36 -17.66
N LEU A 313 12.18 5.10 -16.46
CA LEU A 313 11.31 6.02 -15.72
C LEU A 313 12.00 7.36 -15.46
N ALA A 314 13.29 7.37 -15.13
CA ALA A 314 14.04 8.61 -14.94
C ALA A 314 14.18 9.44 -16.23
N LYS A 315 14.37 8.81 -17.39
CA LYS A 315 14.40 9.49 -18.70
C LYS A 315 13.03 10.04 -19.12
N GLN A 316 11.97 9.38 -18.69
CA GLN A 316 10.60 9.65 -19.07
C GLN A 316 9.83 10.42 -18.00
N ALA A 317 10.52 11.02 -17.02
CA ALA A 317 9.90 11.79 -15.96
C ALA A 317 9.11 12.97 -16.56
N ILE A 318 7.78 12.87 -16.49
CA ILE A 318 6.84 13.89 -16.95
C ILE A 318 6.21 14.54 -15.72
N GLU A 319 6.25 15.87 -15.68
CA GLU A 319 5.42 16.61 -14.74
C GLU A 319 3.96 16.61 -15.24
N PRO A 320 2.99 16.13 -14.45
CA PRO A 320 1.60 16.14 -14.85
C PRO A 320 1.13 17.59 -15.12
N PRO A 321 0.43 17.86 -16.24
CA PRO A 321 -0.17 19.16 -16.50
C PRO A 321 -1.13 19.58 -15.38
N ALA A 322 -1.30 20.89 -15.19
CA ALA A 322 -2.24 21.42 -14.20
C ALA A 322 -3.66 20.90 -14.46
N GLY A 323 -4.31 20.35 -13.42
CA GLY A 323 -5.67 19.81 -13.51
C GLY A 323 -5.77 18.34 -13.92
N VAL A 324 -4.66 17.66 -14.21
CA VAL A 324 -4.64 16.21 -14.47
C VAL A 324 -4.42 15.45 -13.17
N ALA A 325 -5.34 14.55 -12.82
CA ALA A 325 -5.22 13.72 -11.61
C ALA A 325 -3.99 12.78 -11.68
N ARG A 326 -3.41 12.46 -10.52
CA ARG A 326 -2.32 11.48 -10.42
C ARG A 326 -2.84 10.11 -10.86
N GLY A 327 -2.23 9.52 -11.90
CA GLY A 327 -2.68 8.27 -12.55
C GLY A 327 -2.79 8.36 -14.07
N PHE A 328 -2.81 9.59 -14.60
CA PHE A 328 -3.08 9.88 -16.01
C PHE A 328 -1.85 10.31 -16.82
N VAL A 329 -0.67 9.78 -16.48
CA VAL A 329 0.62 10.21 -17.04
C VAL A 329 1.34 9.15 -17.88
N GLY A 330 0.71 7.99 -18.08
CA GLY A 330 1.33 6.82 -18.74
C GLY A 330 2.31 6.09 -17.81
N GLY A 331 3.27 5.37 -18.40
CA GLY A 331 4.28 4.59 -17.67
C GLY A 331 4.50 3.22 -18.29
N TYR A 332 5.13 2.31 -17.56
CA TYR A 332 5.28 0.92 -18.00
C TYR A 332 4.15 0.05 -17.44
N VAL A 333 3.56 -0.77 -18.30
CA VAL A 333 2.49 -1.71 -17.98
C VAL A 333 2.93 -3.10 -18.42
N GLY A 334 2.64 -4.12 -17.63
CA GLY A 334 2.97 -5.50 -17.97
C GLY A 334 2.93 -6.40 -16.75
N TYR A 335 3.75 -7.44 -16.72
CA TYR A 335 3.76 -8.45 -15.66
C TYR A 335 5.15 -8.74 -15.12
N LEU A 336 5.16 -9.26 -13.90
CA LEU A 336 6.32 -9.82 -13.22
C LEU A 336 6.01 -11.30 -12.94
N GLY A 337 6.80 -12.21 -13.49
CA GLY A 337 6.69 -13.66 -13.27
C GLY A 337 7.23 -14.08 -11.91
N TYR A 338 6.99 -15.34 -11.55
CA TYR A 338 7.43 -15.88 -10.25
C TYR A 338 8.93 -16.18 -10.21
N GLU A 339 9.51 -16.37 -11.39
CA GLU A 339 10.91 -16.70 -11.65
C GLU A 339 11.85 -15.55 -11.25
N LEU A 340 11.33 -14.31 -11.21
CA LEU A 340 12.02 -13.13 -10.69
C LEU A 340 12.52 -13.28 -9.25
N LYS A 341 12.03 -14.26 -8.49
CA LYS A 341 12.58 -14.59 -7.17
C LYS A 341 14.09 -14.93 -7.23
N ALA A 342 14.61 -15.34 -8.38
CA ALA A 342 16.03 -15.55 -8.61
C ALA A 342 16.88 -14.28 -8.40
N ASP A 343 16.37 -13.10 -8.72
CA ASP A 343 17.04 -11.82 -8.42
C ASP A 343 17.18 -11.57 -6.92
N THR A 344 16.39 -12.25 -6.09
CA THR A 344 16.46 -12.18 -4.62
C THR A 344 17.33 -13.29 -4.01
N GLY A 345 17.99 -14.10 -4.84
CA GLY A 345 18.88 -15.19 -4.42
C GLY A 345 18.17 -16.53 -4.19
N SER A 346 16.90 -16.67 -4.55
CA SER A 346 16.19 -17.95 -4.50
C SER A 346 16.27 -18.65 -5.86
N PRO A 347 16.85 -19.85 -5.97
CA PRO A 347 16.96 -20.52 -7.26
C PRO A 347 15.58 -20.84 -7.87
N ASN A 348 15.51 -20.78 -9.19
CA ASN A 348 14.34 -21.26 -9.94
C ASN A 348 14.37 -22.79 -10.03
N VAL A 349 13.21 -23.40 -9.80
CA VAL A 349 12.99 -24.86 -9.90
C VAL A 349 12.15 -25.19 -11.14
N HIS A 350 11.45 -24.20 -11.65
CA HIS A 350 10.61 -24.23 -12.84
C HIS A 350 10.98 -23.03 -13.70
N SER A 351 10.87 -23.18 -15.02
CA SER A 351 11.08 -22.12 -16.01
C SER A 351 9.91 -22.11 -16.99
N SER A 352 9.58 -20.92 -17.49
CA SER A 352 8.56 -20.72 -18.52
C SER A 352 9.22 -20.60 -19.89
N ASP A 353 8.49 -20.89 -20.97
CA ASP A 353 8.90 -20.55 -22.33
C ASP A 353 8.59 -19.07 -22.68
N LEU A 354 7.93 -18.34 -21.76
CA LEU A 354 7.67 -16.90 -21.85
C LEU A 354 8.69 -16.13 -21.01
N PRO A 355 8.93 -14.83 -21.29
CA PRO A 355 9.79 -13.99 -20.47
C PRO A 355 9.36 -13.97 -19.00
N ASP A 356 10.33 -13.91 -18.09
CA ASP A 356 10.12 -13.84 -16.63
C ASP A 356 9.56 -12.48 -16.19
N ALA A 357 9.72 -11.45 -17.02
CA ALA A 357 8.98 -10.20 -16.92
C ALA A 357 8.76 -9.63 -18.32
N ALA A 358 7.63 -8.96 -18.55
CA ALA A 358 7.43 -8.16 -19.74
C ALA A 358 6.78 -6.83 -19.37
N LEU A 359 7.31 -5.72 -19.85
CA LEU A 359 6.85 -4.37 -19.54
C LEU A 359 6.88 -3.51 -20.81
N MET A 360 5.75 -2.95 -21.19
CA MET A 360 5.62 -2.05 -22.34
C MET A 360 5.38 -0.62 -21.88
N LEU A 361 5.95 0.35 -22.59
CA LEU A 361 5.63 1.77 -22.39
C LEU A 361 4.23 2.06 -22.90
N ALA A 362 3.30 2.33 -21.99
CA ALA A 362 1.95 2.77 -22.28
C ALA A 362 1.96 4.23 -22.77
N ASN A 363 2.13 4.43 -24.07
CA ASN A 363 2.21 5.75 -24.71
C ASN A 363 0.98 6.11 -25.55
N ARG A 364 0.00 5.21 -25.68
CA ARG A 364 -1.34 5.46 -26.23
C ARG A 364 -2.34 4.81 -25.29
N VAL A 365 -3.06 5.61 -24.50
CA VAL A 365 -3.88 5.11 -23.40
C VAL A 365 -5.25 5.79 -23.41
N VAL A 366 -6.28 4.99 -23.17
CA VAL A 366 -7.64 5.42 -22.86
C VAL A 366 -7.91 5.06 -21.40
N ALA A 367 -8.36 6.02 -20.59
CA ALA A 367 -8.92 5.74 -19.28
C ALA A 367 -10.39 6.13 -19.24
N VAL A 368 -11.27 5.17 -18.96
CA VAL A 368 -12.70 5.42 -18.77
C VAL A 368 -12.94 5.64 -17.28
N ASP A 369 -13.20 6.88 -16.89
CA ASP A 369 -13.51 7.25 -15.51
C ASP A 369 -15.01 7.04 -15.24
N HIS A 370 -15.30 5.95 -14.53
CA HIS A 370 -16.65 5.56 -14.18
C HIS A 370 -17.28 6.45 -13.10
N ALA A 371 -16.46 7.14 -12.30
CA ALA A 371 -16.92 8.02 -11.25
C ALA A 371 -17.23 9.42 -11.77
N ALA A 372 -16.34 9.98 -12.60
CA ALA A 372 -16.54 11.29 -13.22
C ALA A 372 -17.47 11.25 -14.43
N GLY A 373 -17.70 10.07 -15.00
CA GLY A 373 -18.49 9.94 -16.23
C GLY A 373 -17.78 10.52 -17.44
N ALA A 374 -16.46 10.34 -17.52
CA ALA A 374 -15.62 10.92 -18.55
C ALA A 374 -14.68 9.87 -19.16
N THR A 375 -14.24 10.09 -20.38
CA THR A 375 -13.24 9.26 -21.06
C THR A 375 -12.02 10.11 -21.37
N HIS A 376 -10.87 9.71 -20.86
CA HIS A 376 -9.61 10.41 -21.00
C HIS A 376 -8.70 9.70 -22.00
N LEU A 377 -8.11 10.44 -22.92
CA LEU A 377 -7.16 9.97 -23.91
C LEU A 377 -5.78 10.56 -23.59
N PHE A 378 -4.74 9.73 -23.58
CA PHE A 378 -3.36 10.11 -23.29
C PHE A 378 -2.44 9.62 -24.40
N ALA A 379 -1.59 10.51 -24.87
CA ALA A 379 -0.53 10.16 -25.81
C ALA A 379 0.81 10.72 -25.34
N LEU A 380 1.81 9.87 -25.21
CA LEU A 380 3.19 10.27 -24.97
C LEU A 380 3.93 10.33 -26.30
N GLY A 381 4.69 11.39 -26.51
CA GLY A 381 5.65 11.44 -27.60
C GLY A 381 6.55 12.65 -27.53
N ARG A 382 7.60 12.64 -28.34
CA ARG A 382 8.57 13.75 -28.39
C ARG A 382 7.94 15.04 -28.92
N GLU A 383 8.55 16.16 -28.53
CA GLU A 383 8.19 17.47 -29.05
C GLU A 383 8.44 17.53 -30.56
N GLY A 384 7.46 18.00 -31.33
CA GLY A 384 7.52 18.04 -32.79
C GLY A 384 7.04 16.77 -33.52
N ASP A 385 6.81 15.66 -32.81
CA ASP A 385 6.17 14.48 -33.40
C ASP A 385 4.65 14.71 -33.54
N PRO A 386 4.07 14.66 -34.76
CA PRO A 386 2.63 14.81 -34.97
C PRO A 386 1.83 13.55 -34.66
N GLU A 387 2.47 12.37 -34.54
CA GLU A 387 1.77 11.09 -34.38
C GLU A 387 0.89 11.03 -33.11
N PRO A 388 1.34 11.48 -31.92
CA PRO A 388 0.51 11.47 -30.72
C PRO A 388 -0.76 12.34 -30.85
N GLU A 389 -0.67 13.50 -31.50
CA GLU A 389 -1.85 14.37 -31.71
C GLU A 389 -2.84 13.76 -32.70
N ARG A 390 -2.33 13.18 -33.80
CA ARG A 390 -3.18 12.44 -34.76
C ARG A 390 -3.89 11.27 -34.11
N TRP A 391 -3.21 10.54 -33.22
CA TRP A 391 -3.85 9.46 -32.47
C TRP A 391 -4.97 9.99 -31.57
N LEU A 392 -4.76 11.11 -30.85
CA LEU A 392 -5.81 11.72 -30.03
C LEU A 392 -7.02 12.18 -30.86
N GLU A 393 -6.80 12.66 -32.08
CA GLU A 393 -7.87 13.02 -33.01
C GLU A 393 -8.65 11.79 -33.49
N GLN A 394 -7.95 10.71 -33.87
CA GLN A 394 -8.55 9.48 -34.36
C GLN A 394 -9.30 8.72 -33.26
N ALA A 395 -8.69 8.60 -32.07
CA ALA A 395 -9.30 7.91 -30.93
C ALA A 395 -10.49 8.69 -30.34
N GLY A 396 -10.55 10.01 -30.56
CA GLY A 396 -11.64 10.85 -30.07
C GLY A 396 -12.81 11.06 -31.03
N ALA A 397 -12.69 10.60 -32.28
CA ALA A 397 -13.75 10.64 -33.29
C ALA A 397 -14.60 9.36 -33.23
#